data_AF-A0AAV0WHR4-F1
#
_entry.id   AF-A0AAV0WHR4-F1
#
_cell.length_a   1.000
_cell.length_b   1.000
_cell.length_c   1.000
_cell.angle_alpha   90.00
_cell.angle_beta   90.00
_cell.angle_gamma   90.00
#
_symmetry.space_group_name_H-M   'P 1'
#
loop_
_entity.id
_entity.type
_entity.pdbx_description
1 polymer ?
#
loop_
_entity_poly.entity_id
_entity_poly.type
_entity_poly.pdbx_seq_one_letter_code
_entity_poly.pdbx_strand_id
1 'polypeptide(L)'
;MSCGKCNTVISPAKSAVCITCDTSYHPVCTKLKTLTNYKINKDFWNCDLCLSKLKNISTRNKKTDISYVDESDLNYDLDSVKTDFRNVLQKIEALSKKIVTIETSIKFCSDSIDDFSSKLESAVKKISVMENKIEFYEQKCNKLEKEVNFLKGNICNAEQASMINNIEISGVPKTANENVS
;
A
#
# COMPACT_ATOMS: atom_id res chain seq x y z
N MET A 1 -22.88 -11.68 -14.49
CA MET A 1 -23.80 -10.62 -14.03
C MET A 1 -24.93 -10.45 -15.05
N SER A 2 -26.14 -10.12 -14.60
CA SER A 2 -27.32 -9.92 -15.46
C SER A 2 -27.60 -8.43 -15.68
N CYS A 3 -28.16 -8.10 -16.83
CA CYS A 3 -28.56 -6.73 -17.14
C CYS A 3 -29.83 -6.34 -16.37
N GLY A 4 -29.81 -5.23 -15.63
CA GLY A 4 -30.96 -4.75 -14.85
C GLY A 4 -32.20 -4.30 -15.64
N LYS A 5 -32.24 -4.49 -16.98
CA LYS A 5 -33.41 -4.20 -17.81
C LYS A 5 -33.95 -5.42 -18.55
N CYS A 6 -33.08 -6.17 -19.24
CA CYS A 6 -33.49 -7.35 -20.00
C CYS A 6 -33.16 -8.68 -19.29
N ASN A 7 -32.57 -8.63 -18.10
CA ASN A 7 -32.20 -9.79 -17.26
C ASN A 7 -31.31 -10.84 -17.93
N THR A 8 -30.77 -10.57 -19.13
CA THR A 8 -29.81 -11.45 -19.80
C THR A 8 -28.40 -11.24 -19.29
N VAL A 9 -27.57 -12.28 -19.40
CA VAL A 9 -26.17 -12.26 -18.94
C VAL A 9 -25.36 -11.27 -19.78
N ILE A 10 -24.58 -10.43 -19.11
CA ILE A 10 -23.70 -9.45 -19.72
C ILE A 10 -22.25 -9.66 -19.26
N SER A 11 -21.30 -9.51 -20.19
CA SER A 11 -19.88 -9.51 -19.85
C SER A 11 -19.50 -8.20 -19.15
N PRO A 12 -18.69 -8.24 -18.07
CA PRO A 12 -18.24 -7.03 -17.35
C PRO A 12 -17.57 -5.99 -18.26
N ALA A 13 -16.82 -6.45 -19.27
CA ALA A 13 -16.13 -5.57 -20.23
C ALA A 13 -17.06 -4.81 -21.19
N LYS A 14 -18.33 -5.23 -21.29
CA LYS A 14 -19.33 -4.67 -22.21
C LYS A 14 -20.54 -4.07 -21.48
N SER A 15 -20.46 -3.93 -20.16
CA SER A 15 -21.54 -3.40 -19.33
C SER A 15 -21.35 -1.92 -19.00
N ALA A 16 -22.45 -1.18 -18.99
CA ALA A 16 -22.55 0.14 -18.38
C ALA A 16 -23.03 -0.01 -16.93
N VAL A 17 -22.28 0.52 -15.96
CA VAL A 17 -22.61 0.46 -14.53
C VAL A 17 -23.14 1.82 -14.08
N CYS A 18 -24.30 1.82 -13.41
CA CYS A 18 -24.93 3.03 -12.89
C CYS A 18 -24.26 3.47 -11.59
N ILE A 19 -23.86 4.73 -11.47
CA ILE A 19 -23.19 5.25 -10.25
C ILE A 19 -24.09 5.30 -9.00
N THR A 20 -25.41 5.32 -9.17
CA THR A 20 -26.34 5.43 -8.03
C THR A 20 -26.78 4.09 -7.46
N CYS A 21 -26.84 3.04 -8.29
CA CYS A 21 -27.40 1.75 -7.87
C CYS A 21 -26.51 0.56 -8.19
N ASP A 22 -25.29 0.80 -8.71
CA ASP A 22 -24.27 -0.19 -9.09
C ASP A 22 -24.75 -1.32 -9.99
N THR A 23 -25.95 -1.18 -10.55
CA THR A 23 -26.56 -2.19 -11.42
C THR A 23 -25.97 -2.06 -12.81
N SER A 24 -25.73 -3.20 -13.43
CA SER A 24 -25.11 -3.28 -14.75
C SER A 24 -26.13 -3.43 -15.86
N TYR A 25 -25.87 -2.77 -16.99
CA TYR A 25 -26.78 -2.72 -18.13
C TYR A 25 -26.05 -2.94 -19.45
N HIS A 26 -26.72 -3.56 -20.42
CA HIS A 26 -26.29 -3.47 -21.80
C HIS A 26 -26.38 -2.00 -22.25
N PRO A 27 -25.35 -1.43 -22.92
CA PRO A 27 -25.46 -0.08 -23.47
C PRO A 27 -26.65 0.10 -24.41
N VAL A 28 -27.02 -0.96 -25.14
CA VAL A 28 -28.20 -1.01 -26.02
C VAL A 28 -29.52 -0.99 -25.23
N CYS A 29 -29.53 -1.50 -24.00
CA CYS A 29 -30.69 -1.48 -23.12
C CYS A 29 -30.91 -0.10 -22.47
N THR A 30 -29.96 0.83 -22.60
CA THR A 30 -30.05 2.18 -22.05
C THR A 30 -30.08 3.23 -23.15
N LYS A 31 -30.26 4.50 -22.79
CA LYS A 31 -30.19 5.62 -23.75
C LYS A 31 -28.80 5.85 -24.35
N LEU A 32 -27.76 5.19 -23.84
CA LEU A 32 -26.40 5.29 -24.37
C LEU A 32 -26.29 4.65 -25.77
N LYS A 33 -27.06 3.59 -26.03
CA LYS A 33 -27.07 2.75 -27.24
C LYS A 33 -25.75 2.03 -27.54
N THR A 34 -24.60 2.65 -27.29
CA THR A 34 -23.26 2.12 -27.57
C THR A 34 -22.34 2.22 -26.35
N LEU A 35 -21.32 1.35 -26.30
CA LEU A 35 -20.34 1.35 -25.21
C LEU A 35 -19.40 2.56 -25.28
N THR A 36 -19.18 3.14 -26.46
CA THR A 36 -18.37 4.36 -26.64
C THR A 36 -18.96 5.53 -25.87
N ASN A 37 -20.30 5.68 -25.93
CA ASN A 37 -21.02 6.72 -25.19
C ASN A 37 -20.94 6.51 -23.67
N TYR A 38 -20.84 5.25 -23.20
CA TYR A 38 -20.61 4.96 -21.79
C TYR A 38 -19.21 5.39 -21.36
N LYS A 39 -18.17 5.08 -22.14
CA LYS A 39 -16.78 5.39 -21.79
C LYS A 39 -16.54 6.88 -21.58
N ILE A 40 -17.23 7.73 -22.34
CA ILE A 40 -17.14 9.20 -22.21
C ILE A 40 -17.79 9.69 -20.90
N ASN A 41 -18.86 9.03 -20.47
CA ASN A 41 -19.70 9.49 -19.35
C ASN A 41 -19.58 8.59 -18.11
N LYS A 42 -18.54 7.76 -18.03
CA LYS A 42 -18.43 6.66 -17.06
C LYS A 42 -18.60 7.14 -15.61
N ASP A 43 -18.05 8.31 -15.30
CA ASP A 43 -17.96 8.83 -13.94
C ASP A 43 -19.24 9.55 -13.47
N PHE A 44 -20.21 9.76 -14.36
CA PHE A 44 -21.44 10.48 -14.05
C PHE A 44 -22.69 9.88 -14.70
N TRP A 45 -22.60 8.65 -15.20
CA TRP A 45 -23.73 8.00 -15.85
C TRP A 45 -24.65 7.30 -14.85
N ASN A 46 -25.95 7.64 -14.92
CA ASN A 46 -27.02 7.02 -14.14
C ASN A 46 -27.98 6.25 -15.07
N CYS A 47 -28.57 5.17 -14.59
CA CYS A 47 -29.59 4.44 -15.33
C CYS A 47 -30.92 5.23 -15.41
N ASP A 48 -31.79 4.84 -16.35
CA ASP A 48 -33.07 5.51 -16.57
C ASP A 48 -33.97 5.54 -15.32
N LEU A 49 -33.92 4.49 -14.49
CA LEU A 49 -34.70 4.40 -13.24
C LEU A 49 -34.22 5.41 -12.19
N CYS A 50 -32.90 5.56 -12.03
CA CYS A 50 -32.31 6.55 -11.14
C CYS A 50 -32.57 7.97 -11.66
N LEU A 51 -32.43 8.19 -12.97
CA LEU A 51 -32.77 9.46 -13.63
C LEU A 51 -34.25 9.84 -13.48
N SER A 52 -35.18 8.89 -13.58
CA SER A 52 -36.61 9.17 -13.38
C SER A 52 -36.93 9.56 -11.94
N LYS A 53 -36.26 8.96 -10.95
CA LYS A 53 -36.42 9.34 -9.54
C LYS A 53 -35.93 10.77 -9.29
N LEU A 54 -34.80 11.16 -9.90
CA LEU A 54 -34.27 12.53 -9.86
C LEU A 54 -35.22 13.55 -10.54
N LYS A 55 -35.83 13.20 -11.67
CA LYS A 55 -36.75 14.09 -12.38
C LYS A 55 -38.12 14.23 -11.71
N ASN A 56 -38.62 13.19 -11.05
CA ASN A 56 -39.90 13.23 -10.34
C ASN A 56 -39.86 14.10 -9.07
N ILE A 57 -38.68 14.37 -8.51
CA ILE A 57 -38.50 15.38 -7.44
C ILE A 57 -38.76 16.79 -7.98
N SER A 58 -38.48 17.04 -9.26
CA SER A 58 -38.64 18.35 -9.90
C SER A 58 -39.97 18.53 -10.66
N THR A 59 -40.76 17.46 -10.84
CA THR A 59 -41.97 17.47 -11.68
C THR A 59 -43.26 17.04 -10.99
N ARG A 60 -43.29 16.93 -9.65
CA ARG A 60 -44.55 16.79 -8.89
C ARG A 60 -45.45 18.04 -8.94
N ASN A 61 -45.07 19.08 -9.69
CA ASN A 61 -45.86 20.30 -9.89
C ASN A 61 -46.16 20.58 -11.38
N LYS A 62 -46.55 19.58 -12.17
CA LYS A 62 -47.09 19.88 -13.52
C LYS A 62 -47.98 18.76 -14.05
N LYS A 63 -49.26 18.77 -13.61
CA LYS A 63 -50.45 18.43 -14.40
C LYS A 63 -51.70 18.41 -13.49
N THR A 64 -52.36 19.55 -13.40
CA THR A 64 -53.82 19.71 -13.39
C THR A 64 -54.12 21.16 -13.76
N ASP A 65 -55.30 21.33 -14.31
CA ASP A 65 -55.75 22.42 -15.17
C ASP A 65 -55.59 23.84 -14.66
N ILE A 66 -55.62 24.73 -15.65
CA ILE A 66 -55.69 26.18 -15.56
C ILE A 66 -56.85 26.58 -14.64
N SER A 67 -56.53 26.95 -13.41
CA SER A 67 -57.32 27.87 -12.61
C SER A 67 -56.38 28.97 -12.13
N TYR A 68 -56.75 30.22 -12.40
CA TYR A 68 -56.11 31.41 -11.88
C TYR A 68 -55.77 31.23 -10.39
N VAL A 69 -54.48 31.06 -10.07
CA VAL A 69 -54.02 31.15 -8.69
C VAL A 69 -53.54 32.58 -8.51
N ASP A 70 -54.38 33.28 -7.76
CA ASP A 70 -54.15 34.54 -7.09
C ASP A 70 -52.71 34.65 -6.57
N GLU A 71 -52.10 35.81 -6.81
CA GLU A 71 -50.71 36.15 -6.47
C GLU A 71 -50.49 36.33 -4.94
N SER A 72 -51.44 35.85 -4.13
CA SER A 72 -51.61 36.13 -2.71
C SER A 72 -51.16 35.00 -1.76
N ASP A 73 -50.70 33.85 -2.27
CA ASP A 73 -50.34 32.68 -1.44
C ASP A 73 -48.83 32.36 -1.42
N LEU A 74 -47.97 33.36 -1.64
CA LEU A 74 -46.56 33.29 -1.28
C LEU A 74 -46.36 33.82 0.14
N ASN A 75 -46.99 33.18 1.12
CA ASN A 75 -46.63 33.36 2.51
C ASN A 75 -45.29 32.64 2.77
N TYR A 76 -44.20 33.24 2.30
CA TYR A 76 -42.86 32.82 2.70
C TYR A 76 -42.76 33.01 4.21
N ASP A 77 -42.80 31.91 4.96
CA ASP A 77 -42.57 31.90 6.39
C ASP A 77 -41.12 32.32 6.67
N LEU A 78 -40.92 33.62 6.81
CA LEU A 78 -39.64 34.25 7.09
C LEU A 78 -39.02 33.72 8.38
N ASP A 79 -39.84 33.26 9.33
CA ASP A 79 -39.37 32.66 10.58
C ASP A 79 -38.82 31.25 10.36
N SER A 80 -39.41 30.47 9.45
CA SER A 80 -38.83 29.19 9.00
C SER A 80 -37.47 29.40 8.33
N VAL A 81 -37.36 30.37 7.40
CA VAL A 81 -36.08 30.69 6.74
C VAL A 81 -35.02 31.15 7.74
N LYS A 82 -35.39 31.98 8.71
CA LYS A 82 -34.50 32.45 9.79
C LYS A 82 -34.02 31.30 10.67
N THR A 83 -34.88 30.33 10.93
CA THR A 83 -34.56 29.12 11.70
C THR A 83 -33.58 28.23 10.93
N ASP A 84 -33.83 27.99 9.65
CA ASP A 84 -32.94 27.22 8.78
C ASP A 84 -31.57 27.88 8.64
N PHE A 85 -31.53 29.21 8.50
CA PHE A 85 -30.28 29.96 8.46
C PHE A 85 -29.48 29.82 9.75
N ARG A 86 -30.14 29.90 10.92
CA ARG A 86 -29.49 29.65 12.21
C ARG A 86 -28.94 28.23 12.31
N ASN A 87 -29.69 27.23 11.84
CA ASN A 87 -29.24 25.83 11.82
C ASN A 87 -28.03 25.63 10.90
N VAL A 88 -27.99 26.29 9.74
CA VAL A 88 -26.85 26.26 8.83
C VAL A 88 -25.62 26.89 9.48
N LEU A 89 -25.76 28.06 10.13
CA LEU A 89 -24.65 28.70 10.84
C LEU A 89 -24.05 27.80 11.92
N GLN A 90 -24.90 27.14 12.72
CA GLN A 90 -24.44 26.19 13.75
C GLN A 90 -23.69 24.99 13.13
N LYS A 91 -24.18 24.45 12.01
CA LYS A 91 -23.48 23.36 11.30
C LYS A 91 -22.14 23.81 10.74
N ILE A 92 -22.06 25.03 10.20
CA ILE A 92 -20.79 25.61 9.71
C ILE A 92 -19.80 25.77 10.86
N GLU A 93 -20.24 26.26 12.02
CA GLU A 93 -19.38 26.39 13.19
C GLU A 93 -18.88 25.02 13.69
N ALA A 94 -19.76 24.02 13.72
CA ALA A 94 -19.39 22.65 14.07
C ALA A 94 -18.40 22.03 13.09
N LEU A 95 -18.57 22.28 11.78
CA LEU A 95 -17.62 21.84 10.75
C LEU A 95 -16.27 22.54 10.90
N SER A 96 -16.27 23.85 11.17
CA SER A 96 -15.06 24.63 11.42
C SER A 96 -14.24 24.04 12.57
N LYS A 97 -14.90 23.70 13.70
CA LYS A 97 -14.24 23.03 14.84
C LYS A 97 -13.64 21.69 14.45
N LYS A 98 -14.35 20.87 13.66
CA LYS A 98 -13.84 19.58 13.18
C LYS A 98 -12.63 19.74 12.25
N ILE A 99 -12.62 20.76 11.39
CA ILE A 99 -11.49 21.07 10.51
C ILE A 99 -10.24 21.39 11.34
N VAL A 100 -10.37 22.21 12.38
CA VAL A 100 -9.25 22.51 13.30
C VAL A 100 -8.71 21.23 13.95
N THR A 101 -9.59 20.33 14.41
CA THR A 101 -9.16 19.04 14.97
C THR A 101 -8.42 18.16 13.94
N ILE A 102 -8.91 18.12 12.70
CA ILE A 102 -8.25 17.39 11.62
C ILE A 102 -6.87 17.99 11.34
N GLU A 103 -6.76 19.32 11.26
CA GLU A 103 -5.49 20.02 11.05
C GLU A 103 -4.47 19.69 12.15
N THR A 104 -4.90 19.69 13.41
CA THR A 104 -4.02 19.28 14.52
C THR A 104 -3.58 17.81 14.43
N SER A 105 -4.47 16.93 13.98
CA SER A 105 -4.16 15.50 13.81
C SER A 105 -3.17 15.28 12.65
N ILE A 106 -3.36 16.00 11.54
CA ILE A 106 -2.46 15.97 10.39
C ILE A 106 -1.08 16.48 10.79
N LYS A 107 -1.00 17.59 11.54
CA LYS A 107 0.27 18.11 12.04
C LYS A 107 0.99 17.08 12.90
N PHE A 108 0.29 16.47 13.86
CA PHE A 108 0.86 15.41 14.69
C PHE A 108 1.37 14.21 13.88
N CYS A 109 0.61 13.78 12.86
CA CYS A 109 1.05 12.71 11.96
C CYS A 109 2.29 13.12 11.16
N SER A 110 2.36 14.36 10.66
CA SER A 110 3.52 14.88 9.94
C SER A 110 4.77 14.88 10.83
N ASP A 111 4.66 15.43 12.04
CA ASP A 111 5.76 15.47 13.00
C ASP A 111 6.25 14.04 13.35
N SER A 112 5.30 13.09 13.47
CA SER A 112 5.63 11.68 13.71
C SER A 112 6.35 11.03 12.52
N ILE A 113 5.94 11.34 11.29
CA ILE A 113 6.59 10.84 10.07
C ILE A 113 8.02 11.38 9.98
N ASP A 114 8.25 12.65 10.31
CA ASP A 114 9.57 13.26 10.29
C ASP A 114 10.52 12.63 11.33
N ASP A 115 10.01 12.33 12.54
CA ASP A 115 10.76 11.60 13.57
C ASP A 115 11.11 10.17 13.11
N PHE A 116 10.15 9.45 12.52
CA PHE A 116 10.40 8.11 11.97
C PHE A 116 11.40 8.13 10.83
N SER A 117 11.31 9.10 9.92
CA SER A 117 12.27 9.29 8.82
C SER A 117 13.69 9.48 9.35
N SER A 118 13.84 10.34 10.36
CA SER A 118 15.13 10.60 11.01
C SER A 118 15.72 9.35 11.69
N LYS A 119 14.87 8.58 12.38
CA LYS A 119 15.26 7.30 13.00
C LYS A 119 15.67 6.26 11.96
N LEU A 120 14.94 6.19 10.85
CA LEU A 120 15.24 5.27 9.75
C LEU A 120 16.58 5.62 9.10
N GLU A 121 16.86 6.89 8.83
CA GLU A 121 18.14 7.33 8.29
C GLU A 121 19.31 6.98 9.23
N SER A 122 19.12 7.17 10.54
CA SER A 122 20.10 6.77 11.56
C SER A 122 20.35 5.26 11.56
N ALA A 123 19.29 4.45 11.43
CA ALA A 123 19.40 3.00 11.35
C ALA A 123 20.16 2.56 10.08
N VAL A 124 19.85 3.14 8.92
CA VAL A 124 20.54 2.87 7.65
C VAL A 124 22.03 3.19 7.76
N LYS A 125 22.40 4.33 8.36
CA LYS A 125 23.81 4.69 8.60
C LYS A 125 24.51 3.67 9.49
N LYS A 126 23.87 3.20 10.56
CA LYS A 126 24.43 2.17 11.45
C LYS A 126 24.63 0.84 10.75
N ILE A 127 23.67 0.41 9.92
CA ILE A 127 23.76 -0.82 9.12
C ILE A 127 24.96 -0.73 8.18
N SER A 128 25.10 0.36 7.43
CA SER A 128 26.24 0.55 6.53
C SER A 128 27.60 0.51 7.25
N VAL A 129 27.70 1.11 8.45
CA VAL A 129 28.91 1.00 9.28
C VAL A 129 29.18 -0.44 9.71
N MET A 130 28.13 -1.20 10.05
CA MET A 130 28.27 -2.61 10.43
C MET A 130 28.70 -3.48 9.25
N GLU A 131 28.13 -3.28 8.06
CA GLU A 131 28.52 -4.00 6.83
C GLU A 131 30.00 -3.78 6.52
N ASN A 132 30.48 -2.54 6.56
CA ASN A 132 31.90 -2.23 6.36
C ASN A 132 32.81 -2.90 7.40
N LYS A 133 32.35 -3.01 8.66
CA LYS A 133 33.11 -3.71 9.71
C LYS A 133 33.16 -5.22 9.46
N ILE A 134 32.04 -5.81 9.01
CA ILE A 134 31.99 -7.24 8.67
C ILE A 134 32.98 -7.53 7.55
N GLU A 135 32.96 -6.76 6.47
CA GLU A 135 33.90 -6.92 5.36
C GLU A 135 35.36 -6.80 5.83
N PHE A 136 35.67 -5.80 6.66
CA PHE A 136 37.00 -5.62 7.23
C PHE A 136 37.44 -6.85 8.05
N TYR A 137 36.56 -7.40 8.89
CA TYR A 137 36.89 -8.58 9.69
C TYR A 137 37.02 -9.85 8.85
N GLU A 138 36.18 -10.04 7.83
CA GLU A 138 36.32 -11.16 6.87
C GLU A 138 37.66 -11.12 6.16
N GLN A 139 38.08 -9.95 5.67
CA GLN A 139 39.41 -9.78 5.06
C GLN A 139 40.54 -10.10 6.05
N LYS A 140 40.40 -9.69 7.31
CA LYS A 140 41.40 -9.98 8.36
C LYS A 140 41.47 -11.48 8.67
N CYS A 141 40.33 -12.16 8.80
CA CYS A 141 40.25 -13.60 9.00
C CYS A 141 40.90 -14.36 7.84
N ASN A 142 40.61 -13.98 6.60
CA ASN A 142 41.21 -14.59 5.41
C ASN A 142 42.73 -14.43 5.37
N LYS A 143 43.26 -13.27 5.79
CA LYS A 143 44.72 -13.04 5.89
C LYS A 143 45.35 -13.95 6.95
N LEU A 144 44.74 -14.00 8.14
CA LEU A 144 45.23 -14.85 9.24
C LEU A 144 45.17 -16.33 8.89
N GLU A 145 44.13 -16.78 8.21
CA GLU A 145 44.01 -18.18 7.77
C GLU A 145 45.13 -18.56 6.80
N LYS A 146 45.44 -17.69 5.83
CA LYS A 146 46.56 -17.89 4.90
C LYS A 146 47.90 -17.95 5.64
N GLU A 147 48.11 -17.06 6.60
CA GLU A 147 49.33 -17.04 7.42
C GLU A 147 49.47 -18.31 8.27
N VAL A 148 48.39 -18.76 8.91
CA VAL A 148 48.36 -20.03 9.66
C VAL A 148 48.70 -21.21 8.76
N ASN A 149 48.11 -21.28 7.57
CA ASN A 149 48.38 -22.37 6.62
C ASN A 149 49.84 -22.34 6.12
N PHE A 150 50.39 -21.15 5.87
CA PHE A 150 51.79 -20.98 5.51
C PHE A 150 52.74 -21.45 6.63
N LEU A 151 52.48 -21.02 7.87
CA LEU A 151 53.29 -21.41 9.02
C LEU A 151 53.22 -22.92 9.28
N LYS A 152 52.03 -23.53 9.17
CA LYS A 152 51.87 -25.00 9.26
C LYS A 152 52.71 -25.72 8.21
N GLY A 153 52.72 -25.24 6.97
CA GLY A 153 53.56 -25.80 5.91
C GLY A 153 55.06 -25.70 6.24
N ASN A 154 55.50 -24.56 6.77
CA ASN A 154 56.89 -24.37 7.18
C ASN A 154 57.31 -25.32 8.32
N ILE A 155 56.43 -25.54 9.31
CA ILE A 155 56.67 -26.48 10.40
C ILE A 155 56.83 -27.90 9.84
N CYS A 156 55.91 -28.35 8.99
CA CYS A 156 55.98 -29.67 8.35
C CYS A 156 57.29 -29.87 7.56
N ASN A 157 57.69 -28.86 6.80
CA ASN A 157 58.94 -28.90 6.04
C ASN A 157 60.17 -28.94 6.96
N ALA A 158 60.16 -28.17 8.06
CA ALA A 158 61.24 -28.16 9.03
C ALA A 158 61.35 -29.50 9.78
N GLU A 159 60.23 -30.09 10.18
CA GLU A 159 60.17 -31.42 10.79
C GLU A 159 60.71 -32.48 9.83
N GLN A 160 60.29 -32.46 8.56
CA GLN A 160 60.80 -33.39 7.54
C GLN A 160 62.30 -33.21 7.30
N ALA A 161 62.79 -31.97 7.21
CA ALA A 161 64.21 -31.68 7.07
C ALA A 161 65.03 -32.17 8.28
N SER A 162 64.48 -32.08 9.49
CA SER A 162 65.12 -32.58 10.71
C SER A 162 65.28 -34.11 10.72
N MET A 163 64.47 -34.83 9.94
CA MET A 163 64.48 -36.30 9.88
C MET A 163 65.26 -36.86 8.68
N ILE A 164 65.89 -36.01 7.86
CA ILE A 164 66.47 -36.45 6.57
C ILE A 164 67.57 -37.51 6.70
N ASN A 165 68.24 -37.56 7.85
CA ASN A 165 69.29 -38.54 8.16
C ASN A 165 68.82 -39.66 9.09
N ASN A 166 67.54 -39.70 9.45
CA ASN A 166 66.98 -40.71 10.33
C ASN A 166 66.37 -41.83 9.48
N ILE A 167 66.71 -43.07 9.81
CA ILE A 167 66.11 -44.26 9.22
C ILE A 167 65.38 -45.00 10.34
N GLU A 168 64.06 -45.09 10.24
CA GLU A 168 63.27 -45.91 11.13
C GLU A 168 63.28 -47.36 10.62
N ILE A 169 63.72 -48.29 11.48
CA ILE A 169 63.74 -49.71 11.19
C ILE A 169 62.80 -50.40 12.18
N SER A 170 61.71 -50.97 11.66
CA SER A 170 60.69 -51.67 12.47
C SER A 170 60.71 -53.18 12.19
N GLY A 171 60.31 -54.00 13.16
CA GLY A 171 60.16 -55.46 12.98
C GLY A 171 61.43 -56.29 13.14
N VAL A 172 62.51 -55.73 13.71
CA VAL A 172 63.74 -56.47 14.01
C VAL A 172 63.58 -57.26 15.32
N PRO A 173 63.84 -58.58 15.33
CA PRO A 173 63.80 -59.38 16.56
C PRO A 173 64.87 -58.93 17.56
N LYS A 174 64.48 -58.73 18.84
CA LYS A 174 65.45 -58.39 19.90
C LYS A 174 66.39 -59.56 20.17
N THR A 175 67.69 -59.30 20.23
CA THR A 175 68.69 -60.30 20.65
C THR A 175 69.21 -60.04 22.06
N ALA A 176 69.77 -61.06 22.70
CA ALA A 176 70.28 -60.96 24.06
C ALA A 176 71.49 -60.01 24.12
N ASN A 177 71.54 -59.14 25.13
CA ASN A 177 72.53 -58.06 25.34
C ASN A 177 72.44 -56.82 24.42
N GLU A 178 71.35 -56.61 23.67
CA GLU A 178 71.12 -55.32 22.99
C GLU A 178 70.41 -54.32 23.90
N ASN A 179 70.97 -53.10 24.04
CA ASN A 179 70.33 -52.02 24.78
C ASN A 179 69.44 -51.19 23.85
N VAL A 180 68.21 -51.67 23.67
CA VAL A 180 67.10 -50.98 22.99
C VAL A 180 66.18 -50.40 24.07
N SER A 181 66.55 -49.23 24.59
CA SER A 181 65.73 -48.36 25.43
C SER A 181 65.41 -47.05 24.72
#